data_AF-A0A3N4MCM9-F1
#
_entry.id   AF-A0A3N4MCM9-F1
#
_cell.length_a   1.000
_cell.length_b   1.000
_cell.length_c   1.000
_cell.angle_alpha   90.00
_cell.angle_beta   90.00
_cell.angle_gamma   90.00
#
_symmetry.space_group_name_H-M   'P 1'
#
loop_
_entity.id
_entity.type
_entity.pdbx_description
1 polymer ?
#
loop_
_entity_poly.entity_id
_entity_poly.type
_entity_poly.pdbx_seq_one_letter_code
_entity_poly.pdbx_strand_id
1 'polypeptide(L)' 'MGYYRFDKTTFTKMTLKEAEEANLFGKDVSYAERLRQATYLIYQAYGFSSSNLPKLDRKIHSSRKMSD' A
#
# COMPACT_ATOMS: atom_id res chain seq x y z
N MET A 1 -25.43 3.61 22.72
CA MET A 1 -24.97 3.62 21.32
C MET A 1 -24.11 4.85 21.09
N GLY A 2 -22.80 4.63 20.93
CA GLY A 2 -21.81 5.71 20.85
C GLY A 2 -21.88 6.45 19.53
N TYR A 3 -21.84 7.78 19.61
CA TYR A 3 -21.81 8.70 18.49
C TYR A 3 -20.59 8.40 17.59
N TYR A 4 -20.80 7.73 16.47
CA TYR A 4 -19.80 7.67 15.41
C TYR A 4 -19.69 9.06 14.78
N ARG A 5 -18.82 9.90 15.34
CA ARG A 5 -18.43 11.17 14.70
C ARG A 5 -17.52 10.81 13.53
N PHE A 6 -17.95 11.19 12.33
CA PHE A 6 -17.13 11.07 11.14
C PHE A 6 -15.89 11.94 11.34
N ASP A 7 -14.74 11.31 11.56
CA ASP A 7 -13.49 12.01 11.73
C ASP A 7 -13.08 12.63 10.39
N LYS A 8 -13.10 13.97 10.35
CA LYS A 8 -12.84 14.75 9.14
C LYS A 8 -11.34 14.82 8.80
N THR A 9 -10.48 14.34 9.71
CA THR A 9 -9.03 14.31 9.54
C THR A 9 -8.53 13.00 8.94
N THR A 10 -9.36 11.96 8.88
CA THR A 10 -8.93 10.61 8.44
C THR A 10 -8.56 10.54 6.96
N PHE A 11 -8.91 11.57 6.17
CA PHE A 11 -8.63 11.64 4.72
C PHE A 11 -7.89 12.91 4.29
N THR A 12 -7.30 13.67 5.21
CA THR A 12 -6.45 14.81 4.82
C THR A 12 -5.22 14.31 4.09
N LYS A 13 -4.91 14.93 2.94
CA LYS A 13 -3.70 14.62 2.15
C LYS A 13 -2.47 14.92 3.02
N MET A 14 -1.79 13.87 3.48
CA MET A 14 -0.52 13.99 4.19
C MET A 14 0.59 14.35 3.22
N THR A 15 1.54 15.16 3.68
CA THR A 15 2.82 15.37 3.00
C THR A 15 3.67 14.10 3.07
N LEU A 16 4.65 13.96 2.18
CA LEU A 16 5.52 12.78 2.15
C LEU A 16 6.21 12.56 3.50
N LYS A 17 6.65 13.64 4.15
CA LYS A 17 7.30 13.60 5.46
C LYS A 17 6.37 13.10 6.57
N GLU A 18 5.12 13.57 6.59
CA GLU A 18 4.11 13.11 7.56
C GLU A 18 3.74 11.63 7.35
N ALA A 19 3.69 11.17 6.10
CA ALA A 19 3.46 9.76 5.79
C ALA A 19 4.64 8.87 6.24
N GLU A 20 5.88 9.37 6.16
CA GLU A 20 7.05 8.67 6.69
C GLU A 20 7.06 8.62 8.22
N GLU A 21 6.65 9.69 8.90
CA GLU A 21 6.56 9.76 10.37
C GLU A 21 5.39 8.92 10.91
N ALA A 22 4.27 8.85 10.19
CA ALA A 22 3.11 8.02 10.53
C ALA A 22 3.29 6.54 10.16
N ASN A 23 4.44 6.16 9.60
CA ASN A 23 4.68 4.80 9.16
C ASN A 23 4.81 3.87 10.38
N LEU A 24 3.72 3.15 10.67
CA LEU A 24 3.65 2.17 11.76
C LEU A 24 4.70 1.06 11.65
N PHE A 25 5.24 0.85 10.45
CA PHE A 25 6.24 -0.16 10.18
C PHE A 25 7.63 0.47 10.13
N GLY A 26 8.41 0.26 11.19
CA GLY A 26 9.80 0.75 11.27
C GLY A 26 10.67 0.21 10.13
N LYS A 27 11.62 1.00 9.64
CA LYS A 27 12.54 0.60 8.54
C LYS A 27 13.51 -0.53 8.97
N ASP A 28 13.57 -0.85 10.25
CA ASP A 28 14.47 -1.83 10.89
C ASP A 28 14.10 -3.29 10.57
N VAL A 29 12.92 -3.56 10.01
CA VAL A 29 12.55 -4.91 9.54
C VAL A 29 13.26 -5.30 8.26
N SER A 30 13.44 -6.61 8.07
CA SER A 30 14.04 -7.17 6.85
C SER A 30 13.28 -6.74 5.59
N TYR A 31 13.97 -6.68 4.45
CA TYR A 31 13.34 -6.28 3.18
C TYR A 31 12.13 -7.15 2.82
N ALA A 32 12.20 -8.46 3.12
CA ALA A 32 11.09 -9.38 2.88
C ALA A 32 9.84 -9.01 3.68
N GLU A 33 10.00 -8.62 4.95
CA GLU A 33 8.88 -8.17 5.79
C GLU A 33 8.32 -6.83 5.32
N ARG A 34 9.17 -5.90 4.89
CA ARG A 34 8.73 -4.63 4.28
C ARG A 34 7.86 -4.88 3.04
N LEU A 35 8.23 -5.86 2.21
CA LEU A 35 7.44 -6.25 1.05
C LEU A 35 6.06 -6.79 1.46
N ARG A 36 6.00 -7.63 2.50
CA ARG A 36 4.73 -8.17 3.03
C ARG A 36 3.82 -7.07 3.56
N GLN A 37 4.37 -6.13 4.32
CA GLN A 37 3.64 -4.97 4.85
C GLN A 37 3.10 -4.09 3.72
N ALA A 38 3.92 -3.77 2.73
CA ALA A 38 3.48 -3.00 1.55
C ALA A 38 2.36 -3.72 0.79
N THR A 39 2.49 -5.03 0.61
CA THR A 39 1.49 -5.87 -0.07
C THR A 39 0.16 -5.85 0.70
N TYR A 40 0.20 -5.95 2.03
CA TYR A 40 -0.97 -5.85 2.89
C TYR A 40 -1.69 -4.50 2.76
N LEU A 41 -0.94 -3.40 2.75
CA LEU A 41 -1.52 -2.05 2.57
C LEU A 41 -2.21 -1.91 1.21
N ILE A 42 -1.62 -2.47 0.15
CA ILE A 42 -2.24 -2.48 -1.18
C ILE A 42 -3.56 -3.27 -1.16
N TYR A 43 -3.58 -4.45 -0.52
CA TYR A 43 -4.80 -5.27 -0.40
C TYR A 43 -5.91 -4.50 0.30
N GLN A 44 -5.60 -3.84 1.41
CA GLN A 44 -6.55 -3.04 2.18
C GLN A 44 -7.05 -1.81 1.39
N ALA A 45 -6.18 -1.15 0.63
CA ALA A 45 -6.53 0.05 -0.14
C ALA A 45 -7.46 -0.24 -1.33
N TYR A 46 -7.26 -1.38 -2.00
CA TYR A 46 -7.96 -1.71 -3.25
C TYR A 46 -8.98 -2.85 -3.11
N GLY A 47 -9.15 -3.40 -1.90
CA GLY A 47 -10.21 -4.37 -1.60
C GLY A 47 -10.01 -5.75 -2.25
N PHE A 48 -8.75 -6.17 -2.45
CA PHE A 48 -8.43 -7.51 -2.97
C PHE A 48 -7.57 -8.31 -1.99
N SER A 49 -7.45 -9.61 -2.21
CA SER A 49 -6.72 -10.53 -1.32
C SER A 49 -5.66 -11.32 -2.09
N SER A 50 -4.79 -12.03 -1.37
CA SER A 50 -3.82 -12.96 -1.97
C SER A 50 -4.48 -14.08 -2.78
N SER A 51 -5.71 -14.47 -2.43
CA SER A 51 -6.48 -15.49 -3.16
C SER A 51 -7.21 -14.94 -4.38
N ASN A 52 -7.39 -13.62 -4.48
CA ASN A 52 -8.12 -12.97 -5.57
C ASN A 52 -7.35 -11.74 -6.06
N LEU A 53 -6.15 -11.98 -6.59
CA LEU A 53 -5.30 -10.93 -7.14
C LEU A 53 -5.89 -10.40 -8.46
N PRO A 54 -5.97 -9.06 -8.65
CA PRO A 54 -6.37 -8.49 -9.92
C PRO A 54 -5.40 -8.92 -11.03
N LYS A 55 -5.94 -9.29 -12.19
CA LYS A 55 -5.12 -9.67 -13.34
C LYS A 55 -4.41 -8.44 -13.89
N LEU A 56 -3.09 -8.53 -13.97
CA LEU A 56 -2.24 -7.47 -14.46
C LEU A 56 -2.34 -7.39 -15.99
N ASP A 57 -2.65 -6.22 -16.54
CA ASP A 57 -2.71 -6.03 -18.01
C ASP A 57 -1.29 -6.06 -18.60
N ARG A 58 -0.96 -7.16 -19.26
CA ARG A 58 0.35 -7.40 -19.88
C ARG A 58 0.62 -6.50 -21.08
N LYS A 59 -0.41 -5.89 -21.68
CA LYS A 59 -0.25 -4.93 -22.78
C LYS A 59 0.24 -3.58 -22.26
N ILE A 60 -0.26 -3.14 -21.11
CA ILE A 60 0.13 -1.88 -20.47
C ILE A 60 1.44 -2.06 -19.71
N HIS A 61 1.55 -3.13 -18.93
CA HIS A 61 2.73 -3.42 -18.12
C HIS A 61 3.62 -4.46 -18.80
N SER A 62 4.13 -4.13 -19.99
CA SER A 62 5.15 -4.93 -20.64
C SER A 62 6.54 -4.40 -20.29
N SER A 63 7.39 -5.21 -19.68
CA SER A 63 8.83 -4.95 -19.65
C SER A 63 9.50 -5.81 -20.72
N ARG A 64 10.29 -5.20 -21.59
CA ARG A 64 11.21 -5.91 -22.48
C ARG A 64 12.57 -5.93 -21.81
N LYS A 65 13.24 -7.08 -21.83
CA LYS A 65 14.63 -7.17 -21.40
C LYS A 65 15.44 -6.25 -22.32
N MET A 66 16.08 -5.22 -21.76
CA MET A 66 17.14 -4.53 -22.49
C MET A 66 18.28 -5.52 -22.67
N SER A 67 18.56 -5.87 -23.92
CA SER A 67 19.80 -6.54 -24.31
C SER A 67 20.86 -5.44 -24.46
N ASP A 68 21.91 -5.52 -23.64
CA ASP A 68 23.19 -4.85 -23.91
C ASP A 68 23.93 -5.58 -25.04
#